data_AF-A0A7R9FWP5-F1
#
_entry.id   AF-A0A7R9FWP5-F1
#
_cell.length_a   1.000
_cell.length_b   1.000
_cell.length_c   1.000
_cell.angle_alpha   90.00
_cell.angle_beta   90.00
_cell.angle_gamma   90.00
#
_symmetry.space_group_name_H-M   'P 1'
#
loop_
_entity.id
_entity.type
_entity.pdbx_description
1 polymer ?
#
loop_
_entity_poly.entity_id
_entity_poly.type
_entity_poly.pdbx_seq_one_letter_code
_entity_poly.pdbx_strand_id
1 'polypeptide(L)'
;MPSSHSQFMWFFTTYVVYFVFIRLHHMNNNTLLENVWKTAITIPCIFLASLVMISRVYLQYHTWKQVLSGALVGFLFGSLWFALTYLIFTPLFPLIASWRISEFLLLRDTTLIPNVLWFEYTHSRQEARARSRKLVSMKSQ
;
A
#
# COMPACT_ATOMS: atom_id res chain seq x y z
N MET A 1 24.28 -14.80 13.10
CA MET A 1 22.85 -14.42 13.07
C MET A 1 22.43 -14.20 11.61
N PRO A 2 21.17 -14.49 11.23
CA PRO A 2 20.64 -14.13 9.91
C PRO A 2 20.63 -12.61 9.73
N SER A 3 20.75 -12.13 8.48
CA SER A 3 20.91 -10.69 8.21
C SER A 3 19.60 -9.92 8.45
N SER A 4 19.61 -8.96 9.38
CA SER A 4 18.46 -8.08 9.68
C SER A 4 18.04 -7.22 8.49
N HIS A 5 19.01 -6.75 7.71
CA HIS A 5 18.75 -5.95 6.51
C HIS A 5 17.99 -6.78 5.46
N SER A 6 18.38 -8.05 5.28
CA SER A 6 17.68 -8.96 4.39
C SER A 6 16.28 -9.30 4.89
N GLN A 7 16.12 -9.54 6.20
CA GLN A 7 14.80 -9.77 6.82
C GLN A 7 13.85 -8.61 6.57
N PHE A 8 14.29 -7.37 6.86
CA PHE A 8 13.46 -6.18 6.69
C PHE A 8 13.07 -5.96 5.22
N MET A 9 14.03 -6.06 4.30
CA MET A 9 13.75 -5.83 2.88
C MET A 9 12.80 -6.87 2.30
N TRP A 10 12.95 -8.15 2.67
CA TRP A 10 12.03 -9.19 2.20
C TRP A 10 10.67 -9.10 2.87
N PHE A 11 10.59 -8.73 4.15
CA PHE A 11 9.32 -8.41 4.80
C PHE A 11 8.58 -7.31 4.04
N PHE A 12 9.24 -6.18 3.79
CA PHE A 12 8.66 -5.03 3.11
C PHE A 12 8.24 -5.40 1.68
N THR A 13 9.13 -6.01 0.90
CA THR A 13 8.84 -6.38 -0.48
C THR A 13 7.69 -7.39 -0.57
N THR A 14 7.66 -8.42 0.27
CA THR A 14 6.55 -9.38 0.30
C THR A 14 5.22 -8.69 0.63
N TYR A 15 5.21 -7.81 1.64
CA TYR A 15 4.00 -7.07 2.01
C TYR A 15 3.50 -6.18 0.86
N VAL A 16 4.40 -5.42 0.21
CA VAL A 16 4.05 -4.57 -0.94
C VAL A 16 3.52 -5.39 -2.10
N VAL A 17 4.16 -6.51 -2.43
CA VAL A 17 3.68 -7.40 -3.51
C VAL A 17 2.27 -7.89 -3.21
N TYR A 18 2.01 -8.39 -2.00
CA TYR A 18 0.66 -8.83 -1.63
C TYR A 18 -0.35 -7.69 -1.63
N PHE A 19 0.03 -6.51 -1.13
CA PHE A 19 -0.84 -5.34 -1.17
C PHE A 19 -1.20 -4.96 -2.62
N VAL A 20 -0.22 -4.92 -3.52
CA VAL A 20 -0.44 -4.53 -4.91
C VAL A 20 -1.30 -5.55 -5.67
N PHE A 21 -1.06 -6.85 -5.48
CA PHE A 21 -1.76 -7.88 -6.25
C PHE A 21 -3.11 -8.28 -5.66
N ILE A 22 -3.23 -8.35 -4.33
CA ILE A 22 -4.44 -8.82 -3.65
C ILE A 22 -5.34 -7.65 -3.27
N ARG A 23 -4.77 -6.60 -2.66
CA ARG A 23 -5.57 -5.51 -2.09
C ARG A 23 -6.01 -4.49 -3.14
N LEU A 24 -5.16 -4.15 -4.11
CA LEU A 24 -5.44 -3.14 -5.15
C LEU A 24 -6.15 -3.70 -6.41
N HIS A 25 -6.92 -4.79 -6.28
CA HIS A 25 -7.53 -5.56 -7.39
C HIS A 25 -8.54 -4.80 -8.29
N HIS A 26 -8.77 -3.49 -8.14
CA HIS A 26 -9.86 -2.82 -8.85
C HIS A 26 -9.64 -1.33 -9.16
N MET A 27 -8.45 -0.94 -9.62
CA MET A 27 -8.20 0.47 -9.92
C MET A 27 -8.72 0.93 -11.29
N ASN A 28 -8.88 0.04 -12.27
CA ASN A 28 -9.19 0.45 -13.64
C ASN A 28 -9.89 -0.65 -14.47
N ASN A 29 -10.72 -0.27 -15.45
CA ASN A 29 -11.36 -1.21 -16.38
C ASN A 29 -10.39 -1.76 -17.45
N ASN A 30 -9.20 -1.18 -17.57
CA ASN A 30 -8.17 -1.63 -18.52
C ASN A 30 -7.13 -2.51 -17.82
N THR A 31 -7.25 -3.82 -18.03
CA THR A 31 -6.39 -4.86 -17.44
C THR A 31 -4.91 -4.72 -17.81
N LEU A 32 -4.58 -4.18 -19.00
CA LEU A 32 -3.20 -3.96 -19.41
C LEU A 32 -2.55 -2.85 -18.58
N LEU A 33 -3.24 -1.71 -18.44
CA LEU A 33 -2.72 -0.58 -17.67
C LEU A 33 -2.58 -0.95 -16.18
N GLU A 34 -3.52 -1.74 -15.65
CA GLU A 34 -3.45 -2.27 -14.29
C GLU A 34 -2.20 -3.14 -14.08
N ASN A 35 -1.96 -4.10 -14.98
CA ASN A 35 -0.78 -4.97 -14.89
C ASN A 35 0.54 -4.18 -15.03
N VAL A 36 0.57 -3.16 -15.89
CA VAL A 36 1.75 -2.30 -16.06
C VAL A 36 2.08 -1.56 -14.77
N TRP A 37 1.12 -0.88 -14.15
CA TRP A 37 1.38 -0.15 -12.90
C TRP A 37 1.71 -1.08 -11.73
N LYS A 38 1.03 -2.23 -11.61
CA LYS A 38 1.37 -3.26 -10.61
C LYS A 38 2.83 -3.68 -10.75
N THR A 39 3.24 -4.02 -11.98
CA THR A 39 4.62 -4.42 -12.30
C THR A 39 5.62 -3.30 -12.04
N ALA A 40 5.28 -2.05 -12.41
CA ALA A 40 6.12 -0.88 -12.19
C ALA A 40 6.40 -0.60 -10.71
N ILE A 41 5.48 -0.99 -9.80
CA ILE A 41 5.67 -0.88 -8.35
C ILE A 41 6.47 -2.07 -7.81
N THR A 42 6.14 -3.30 -8.21
CA THR A 42 6.73 -4.49 -7.59
C THR A 42 8.14 -4.83 -8.08
N ILE A 43 8.46 -4.58 -9.35
CA ILE A 43 9.80 -4.86 -9.91
C ILE A 43 10.89 -4.08 -9.14
N PRO A 44 10.78 -2.75 -8.92
CA PRO A 44 11.76 -2.02 -8.15
C PRO A 44 11.93 -2.52 -6.71
N CYS A 45 10.84 -2.94 -6.04
CA CYS A 45 10.93 -3.48 -4.69
C CYS A 45 11.75 -4.78 -4.63
N ILE A 46 11.52 -5.69 -5.57
CA ILE A 46 12.27 -6.96 -5.67
C ILE A 46 13.73 -6.69 -6.04
N PHE A 47 13.96 -5.77 -6.97
CA PHE A 47 15.30 -5.36 -7.36
C PHE A 47 16.09 -4.77 -6.18
N LEU A 48 15.49 -3.83 -5.44
CA LEU A 48 16.11 -3.20 -4.27
C LEU A 48 16.37 -4.21 -3.14
N ALA A 49 15.42 -5.11 -2.86
CA ALA A 49 15.64 -6.16 -1.87
C ALA A 49 16.83 -7.07 -2.24
N SER A 50 16.93 -7.43 -3.52
CA SER A 50 18.06 -8.22 -4.04
C SER A 50 19.38 -7.45 -3.96
N LEU A 51 19.38 -6.17 -4.31
CA LEU A 51 20.56 -5.31 -4.22
C LEU A 51 21.05 -5.18 -2.78
N VAL A 52 20.14 -5.03 -1.81
CA VAL A 52 20.50 -5.01 -0.39
C VAL A 52 21.11 -6.34 0.04
N MET A 53 20.55 -7.49 -0.36
CA MET A 53 21.16 -8.80 -0.09
C MET A 53 22.60 -8.89 -0.62
N ILE A 54 22.80 -8.52 -1.88
CA ILE A 54 24.11 -8.56 -2.54
C ILE A 54 25.08 -7.62 -1.82
N SER A 55 24.64 -6.42 -1.43
CA SER A 55 25.48 -5.47 -0.69
C SER A 55 26.02 -6.05 0.62
N ARG A 56 25.21 -6.86 1.32
CA ARG A 56 25.62 -7.46 2.60
C ARG A 56 26.69 -8.53 2.43
N VAL A 57 26.66 -9.24 1.30
CA VAL A 57 27.69 -10.23 0.96
C VAL A 57 28.93 -9.55 0.39
N TYR A 58 28.75 -8.58 -0.51
CA TYR A 58 29.84 -7.84 -1.14
C TYR A 58 30.73 -7.13 -0.11
N LEU A 59 30.12 -6.43 0.84
CA LEU A 59 30.82 -5.75 1.94
C LEU A 59 31.35 -6.70 3.03
N GLN A 60 31.24 -8.02 2.82
CA GLN A 60 31.73 -9.07 3.74
C GLN A 60 31.10 -9.02 5.15
N TYR A 61 29.95 -8.38 5.32
CA TYR A 61 29.21 -8.39 6.59
C TYR A 61 28.51 -9.71 6.86
N HIS A 62 28.05 -10.40 5.81
CA HIS A 62 27.28 -11.63 5.93
C HIS A 62 27.62 -12.64 4.84
N THR A 63 27.44 -13.93 5.15
CA THR A 63 27.53 -15.01 4.15
C THR A 63 26.20 -15.19 3.42
N TRP A 64 26.23 -15.80 2.23
CA TRP A 64 25.03 -16.14 1.47
C TRP A 64 23.98 -16.90 2.31
N LYS A 65 24.41 -17.84 3.15
CA LYS A 65 23.52 -18.61 4.03
C LYS A 65 22.76 -17.69 5.01
N GLN A 66 23.44 -16.72 5.60
CA GLN A 66 22.84 -15.78 6.57
C GLN A 66 21.85 -14.82 5.90
N VAL A 67 22.18 -14.38 4.68
CA VAL A 67 21.32 -13.48 3.90
C VAL A 67 20.10 -14.22 3.38
N LEU A 68 20.24 -15.42 2.83
CA LEU A 68 19.11 -16.25 2.39
C LEU A 68 18.19 -16.66 3.55
N SER A 69 18.75 -17.02 4.70
CA SER A 69 17.94 -17.30 5.90
C SER A 69 17.19 -16.05 6.37
N GLY A 70 17.81 -14.87 6.27
CA GLY A 70 17.16 -13.60 6.56
C GLY A 70 15.99 -13.32 5.60
N ALA A 71 16.19 -13.51 4.30
CA ALA A 71 15.16 -13.37 3.28
C ALA A 71 13.95 -14.28 3.55
N LEU A 72 14.19 -15.56 3.86
CA LEU A 72 13.14 -16.51 4.19
C LEU A 72 12.32 -16.08 5.42
N VAL A 73 13.00 -15.66 6.50
CA VAL A 73 12.32 -15.16 7.70
C VAL A 73 11.49 -13.92 7.37
N GLY A 74 12.06 -12.96 6.62
CA GLY A 74 11.35 -11.77 6.17
C GLY A 74 10.09 -12.08 5.37
N PHE A 75 10.20 -12.99 4.40
CA PHE A 75 9.08 -13.46 3.59
C PHE A 75 7.96 -14.08 4.43
N LEU A 76 8.30 -14.99 5.35
CA LEU A 76 7.31 -15.66 6.21
C LEU A 76 6.60 -14.67 7.13
N PHE A 77 7.35 -13.77 7.78
CA PHE A 77 6.75 -12.73 8.63
C PHE A 77 5.91 -11.74 7.82
N GLY A 78 6.36 -11.33 6.64
CA GLY A 78 5.61 -10.44 5.76
C GLY A 78 4.28 -11.06 5.33
N SER A 79 4.31 -12.36 5.02
CA SER A 79 3.12 -13.13 4.66
C SER A 79 2.14 -13.26 5.82
N LEU A 80 2.63 -13.63 7.01
CA LEU A 80 1.84 -13.75 8.21
C LEU A 80 1.20 -12.41 8.60
N TRP A 81 1.99 -11.33 8.59
CA TRP A 81 1.51 -9.99 8.92
C TRP A 81 0.50 -9.47 7.91
N PHE A 82 0.72 -9.72 6.62
CA PHE A 82 -0.27 -9.39 5.59
C PHE A 82 -1.57 -10.15 5.80
N ALA A 83 -1.52 -11.46 6.03
CA ALA A 83 -2.71 -12.27 6.29
C ALA A 83 -3.47 -11.79 7.52
N LEU A 84 -2.76 -11.49 8.62
CA LEU A 84 -3.36 -10.93 9.84
C LEU A 84 -4.07 -9.60 9.55
N THR A 85 -3.39 -8.69 8.86
CA THR A 85 -3.94 -7.36 8.55
C THR A 85 -5.13 -7.45 7.60
N TYR A 86 -5.02 -8.28 6.57
CA TYR A 86 -6.03 -8.43 5.54
C TYR A 86 -7.28 -9.16 6.05
N LEU A 87 -7.11 -10.26 6.80
CA LEU A 87 -8.23 -11.10 7.23
C LEU A 87 -8.86 -10.63 8.54
N ILE A 88 -8.05 -10.11 9.49
CA ILE A 88 -8.53 -9.79 10.83
C ILE A 88 -8.74 -8.28 10.99
N PHE A 89 -7.74 -7.45 10.64
CA PHE A 89 -7.83 -6.01 10.92
C PHE A 89 -8.68 -5.23 9.91
N THR A 90 -8.60 -5.60 8.63
CA THR A 90 -9.33 -4.88 7.55
C THR A 90 -10.85 -4.82 7.80
N PRO A 91 -11.53 -5.90 8.25
CA PRO A 91 -12.94 -5.84 8.63
C PRO A 91 -13.26 -4.94 9.84
N LEU A 92 -12.26 -4.68 10.70
CA LEU A 92 -12.41 -3.85 11.90
C LEU A 92 -12.21 -2.36 11.61
N PHE A 93 -11.58 -1.99 10.50
CA PHE A 93 -11.29 -0.59 10.16
C PHE A 93 -12.54 0.31 10.13
N PRO A 94 -13.69 -0.09 9.55
CA PRO A 94 -14.89 0.74 9.57
C PRO A 94 -15.40 1.01 10.99
N LEU A 95 -15.30 0.01 11.88
CA LEU A 95 -15.68 0.14 13.28
C LEU A 95 -14.76 1.12 14.01
N ILE A 96 -13.44 0.98 13.84
CA ILE A 96 -12.46 1.87 14.44
C ILE A 96 -12.63 3.31 13.93
N ALA A 97 -12.91 3.49 12.64
CA ALA A 97 -13.13 4.80 12.03
C ALA A 97 -14.39 5.50 12.56
N SER A 98 -15.39 4.74 13.04
CA SER A 98 -16.62 5.28 13.65
C SER A 98 -16.47 5.77 15.09
N TRP A 99 -15.31 5.57 15.72
CA TRP A 99 -15.09 6.04 17.09
C TRP A 99 -14.96 7.57 17.15
N ARG A 100 -15.42 8.17 18.27
CA ARG A 100 -15.35 9.62 18.47
C ARG A 100 -13.93 10.19 18.37
N ILE A 101 -12.92 9.44 18.82
CA ILE A 101 -11.52 9.88 18.69
C ILE A 101 -11.07 9.88 17.23
N SER A 102 -11.52 8.90 16.45
CA SER A 102 -11.21 8.79 15.02
C SER A 102 -11.90 9.91 14.23
N GLU A 103 -13.15 10.23 14.57
CA GLU A 103 -13.87 11.37 14.00
C GLU A 103 -13.20 12.70 14.36
N PHE A 104 -12.79 12.87 15.62
CA PHE A 104 -12.06 14.05 16.08
C PHE A 104 -10.73 14.24 15.34
N LEU A 105 -10.00 13.14 15.07
CA LEU A 105 -8.75 13.15 14.31
C LEU A 105 -8.95 13.16 12.79
N LEU A 106 -10.20 13.18 12.32
CA LEU A 106 -10.55 13.12 10.90
C LEU A 106 -9.94 11.88 10.18
N LEU A 107 -9.87 10.75 10.89
CA LEU A 107 -9.41 9.49 10.32
C LEU A 107 -10.40 9.02 9.25
N ARG A 108 -9.91 8.88 8.03
CA ARG A 108 -10.71 8.47 6.88
C ARG A 108 -10.47 7.00 6.56
N ASP A 109 -11.53 6.22 6.55
CA ASP A 109 -11.50 4.86 5.99
C ASP A 109 -11.79 4.90 4.48
N THR A 110 -10.82 4.46 3.68
CA THR A 110 -10.93 4.31 2.21
C THR A 110 -10.87 2.86 1.77
N THR A 111 -10.95 1.91 2.72
CA THR A 111 -10.80 0.47 2.52
C THR A 111 -11.71 -0.10 1.45
N LEU A 112 -12.92 0.43 1.30
CA LEU A 112 -13.93 -0.06 0.35
C LEU A 112 -13.93 0.73 -0.97
N ILE A 113 -13.12 1.77 -1.09
CA ILE A 113 -13.07 2.63 -2.28
C ILE A 113 -12.06 2.05 -3.28
N PRO A 114 -12.50 1.59 -4.47
CA PRO A 114 -11.64 0.88 -5.42
C PRO A 114 -10.53 1.77 -6.02
N ASN A 115 -10.83 3.05 -6.27
CA ASN A 115 -9.87 4.03 -6.75
C ASN A 115 -10.04 5.34 -5.98
N VAL A 116 -9.21 5.52 -4.95
CA VAL A 116 -9.26 6.70 -4.06
C VAL A 116 -8.98 7.98 -4.82
N LEU A 117 -7.98 7.98 -5.73
CA LEU A 117 -7.61 9.18 -6.50
C LEU A 117 -8.75 9.64 -7.41
N TRP A 118 -9.39 8.70 -8.11
CA TRP A 118 -10.55 9.00 -8.95
C TRP A 118 -11.75 9.47 -8.13
N PHE A 119 -12.01 8.81 -7.00
CA PHE A 119 -13.07 9.19 -6.07
C PHE A 119 -12.88 10.62 -5.56
N GLU A 120 -11.69 10.96 -5.06
CA GLU A 120 -11.38 12.29 -4.55
C GLU A 120 -11.42 13.35 -5.65
N TYR A 121 -10.89 13.05 -6.84
CA TYR A 121 -10.93 13.95 -7.99
C TYR A 121 -12.36 14.31 -8.39
N THR A 122 -13.22 13.30 -8.53
CA THR A 122 -14.60 13.49 -8.99
C THR A 122 -15.44 14.26 -7.96
N HIS A 123 -15.36 13.89 -6.68
CA HIS A 123 -16.05 14.61 -5.61
C HIS A 123 -15.59 16.06 -5.47
N SER A 124 -14.27 16.30 -5.46
CA SER A 124 -13.72 17.65 -5.36
C SER A 124 -14.15 18.53 -6.54
N ARG A 125 -14.15 17.98 -7.76
CA ARG A 125 -14.56 18.71 -8.97
C ARG A 125 -16.06 18.99 -9.00
N GLN A 126 -16.89 18.06 -8.55
CA GLN A 126 -18.34 18.25 -8.46
C GLN A 126 -18.70 19.32 -7.42
N GLU A 127 -18.08 19.27 -6.25
CA GLU A 127 -18.31 20.24 -5.17
C GLU A 127 -17.87 21.65 -5.59
N ALA A 128 -16.71 21.79 -6.24
CA ALA A 128 -16.25 23.07 -6.79
C ALA A 128 -17.26 23.67 -7.79
N ARG A 129 -17.78 22.85 -8.72
CA ARG A 129 -18.81 23.30 -9.68
C ARG A 129 -20.12 23.70 -9.00
N ALA A 130 -20.57 22.93 -8.00
CA ALA A 130 -21.78 23.23 -7.25
C ALA A 130 -21.67 24.57 -6.50
N ARG A 131 -20.53 24.83 -5.85
CA ARG A 131 -20.24 26.10 -5.18
C ARG A 131 -20.17 27.28 -6.14
N SER A 132 -19.49 27.12 -7.28
CA SER A 132 -19.44 28.17 -8.31
C SER A 132 -20.83 28.55 -8.80
N ARG A 133 -21.74 27.58 -9.02
CA ARG A 133 -23.14 27.87 -9.41
C ARG A 133 -23.89 28.63 -8.32
N LYS A 134 -23.75 28.24 -7.04
CA LYS A 134 -24.38 28.97 -5.92
C LYS A 134 -23.89 30.42 -5.82
N LEU A 135 -22.59 30.64 -5.97
CA LEU A 135 -21.99 31.98 -5.94
C LEU A 135 -22.50 32.88 -7.09
N VAL A 136 -22.68 32.33 -8.29
CA VAL A 136 -23.26 33.07 -9.42
C VAL A 136 -24.72 33.45 -9.15
N SER A 137 -25.52 32.51 -8.64
CA SER A 137 -26.92 32.76 -8.27
C SER A 137 -27.09 33.82 -7.19
N MET A 138 -26.15 33.93 -6.25
CA MET A 138 -26.17 34.94 -5.19
C MET A 138 -25.77 36.33 -5.67
N LYS A 139 -24.99 36.44 -6.76
CA LYS A 139 -24.59 37.73 -7.34
C LYS A 139 -25.64 38.30 -8.29
N SER A 140 -26.58 37.47 -8.76
CA SER A 140 -27.66 37.87 -9.66
C SER A 140 -28.95 38.30 -8.92
N GLN A 141 -28.95 38.28 -7.59
CA GLN A 141 -29.99 38.85 -6.72
C GLN A 141 -29.53 40.19 -6.18
#